data_AF-A0A2T6FGB6-F1
#
_entry.id   AF-A0A2T6FGB6-F1
#
_cell.length_a   1.000
_cell.length_b   1.000
_cell.length_c   1.000
_cell.angle_alpha   90.00
_cell.angle_beta   90.00
_cell.angle_gamma   90.00
#
_symmetry.space_group_name_H-M   'P 1'
#
loop_
_entity.id
_entity.type
_entity.pdbx_description
1 polymer ?
#
loop_
_entity_poly.entity_id
_entity_poly.type
_entity_poly.pdbx_seq_one_letter_code
_entity_poly.pdbx_strand_id
1 'polypeptide(L)'
;MKGALSLAECLPAYKVDCTLILNNGRDKKDFVLRTAFDSIGVWKSKNAEVPISPFQGKASSTIKDAAIIEGDAWVFGIDATKPQDVFAAVRIGMDHYRTKASDIIGDVYVKNLNTENQEKFSKHDLIIENKKLYSGVCKAVLEAAKLLGVQGVINFYVISSNINHKIPKEDLHAALKDGGAETVETDDVKYKMWSGSNNGEEGLNIKQNLHLASLKI
;
A
#
# COMPACT_ATOMS: atom_id res chain seq x y z
N MET A 1 -17.37 6.88 -8.74
CA MET A 1 -16.48 5.73 -8.98
C MET A 1 -15.66 5.56 -7.73
N LYS A 2 -15.61 4.37 -7.13
CA LYS A 2 -14.86 4.12 -5.88
C LYS A 2 -13.56 3.40 -6.25
N GLY A 3 -12.42 4.04 -6.05
CA GLY A 3 -11.10 3.46 -6.28
C GLY A 3 -10.35 3.17 -4.99
N ALA A 4 -9.14 2.63 -5.14
CA ALA A 4 -8.22 2.41 -4.04
C ALA A 4 -6.77 2.54 -4.50
N LEU A 5 -5.89 2.85 -3.56
CA LEU A 5 -4.44 2.81 -3.71
C LEU A 5 -3.89 1.63 -2.89
N SER A 6 -3.09 0.76 -3.52
CA SER A 6 -2.27 -0.23 -2.82
C SER A 6 -0.81 0.19 -2.82
N LEU A 7 -0.14 0.16 -1.65
CA LEU A 7 1.27 0.51 -1.54
C LEU A 7 2.16 -0.72 -1.30
N ALA A 8 3.29 -0.74 -2.02
CA ALA A 8 4.41 -1.68 -1.89
C ALA A 8 4.09 -3.13 -2.30
N GLU A 9 3.81 -3.36 -3.59
CA GLU A 9 3.66 -4.69 -4.17
C GLU A 9 4.86 -5.10 -5.04
N CYS A 10 5.25 -6.37 -4.96
CA CYS A 10 6.40 -6.93 -5.67
C CYS A 10 6.02 -8.08 -6.65
N LEU A 11 4.95 -8.83 -6.37
CA LEU A 11 4.43 -9.88 -7.26
C LEU A 11 2.88 -9.76 -7.33
N PRO A 12 2.21 -10.00 -8.48
CA PRO A 12 0.75 -9.91 -8.60
C PRO A 12 -0.02 -10.95 -7.77
N ALA A 13 0.57 -12.12 -7.53
CA ALA A 13 0.01 -13.13 -6.64
C ALA A 13 -0.11 -12.62 -5.17
N TYR A 14 0.57 -11.51 -4.86
CA TYR A 14 0.58 -10.83 -3.56
C TYR A 14 -0.16 -9.51 -3.59
N LYS A 15 -0.88 -9.24 -4.69
CA LYS A 15 -1.88 -8.20 -4.74
C LYS A 15 -2.62 -8.20 -3.43
N VAL A 16 -2.62 -7.05 -2.78
CA VAL A 16 -3.63 -6.81 -1.77
C VAL A 16 -4.94 -7.01 -2.52
N ASP A 17 -5.67 -8.05 -2.13
CA ASP A 17 -7.00 -8.29 -2.65
C ASP A 17 -7.86 -7.16 -2.08
N CYS A 18 -7.72 -5.95 -2.64
CA CYS A 18 -8.48 -4.76 -2.27
C CYS A 18 -10.00 -5.04 -2.43
N THR A 19 -10.33 -6.09 -3.18
CA THR A 19 -11.66 -6.70 -3.33
C THR A 19 -12.17 -7.40 -2.07
N LEU A 20 -11.30 -7.81 -1.14
CA LEU A 20 -11.65 -8.60 0.06
C LEU A 20 -11.68 -7.75 1.36
N ILE A 21 -11.21 -6.50 1.31
CA ILE A 21 -11.05 -5.62 2.50
C ILE A 21 -12.30 -4.79 2.78
N LEU A 22 -13.44 -5.20 2.24
CA LEU A 22 -14.72 -4.55 2.48
C LEU A 22 -15.75 -5.61 2.80
N ASN A 23 -15.87 -5.90 4.09
CA ASN A 23 -17.17 -5.93 4.76
C ASN A 23 -18.30 -6.64 3.95
N ASN A 24 -18.13 -7.93 3.62
CA ASN A 24 -19.11 -8.70 2.84
C ASN A 24 -19.51 -8.12 1.47
N GLY A 25 -18.61 -7.43 0.76
CA GLY A 25 -18.83 -7.01 -0.62
C GLY A 25 -19.79 -5.82 -0.82
N ARG A 26 -20.03 -4.99 0.19
CA ARG A 26 -20.94 -3.84 0.07
C ARG A 26 -20.41 -2.67 -0.76
N ASP A 27 -19.09 -2.54 -0.90
CA ASP A 27 -18.45 -1.46 -1.66
C ASP A 27 -17.36 -2.00 -2.59
N LYS A 28 -17.74 -2.60 -3.72
CA LYS A 28 -16.74 -3.02 -4.72
C LYS A 28 -15.95 -1.80 -5.20
N LYS A 29 -14.62 -1.89 -5.20
CA LYS A 29 -13.76 -0.92 -5.88
C LYS A 29 -13.87 -1.13 -7.38
N ASP A 30 -14.20 -0.06 -8.09
CA ASP A 30 -14.33 -0.05 -9.54
C ASP A 30 -12.97 -0.21 -10.22
N PHE A 31 -11.90 0.24 -9.55
CA PHE A 31 -10.52 0.14 -10.02
C PHE A 31 -9.53 0.21 -8.84
N VAL A 32 -8.30 -0.27 -9.04
CA VAL A 32 -7.22 -0.21 -8.05
C VAL A 32 -5.94 0.29 -8.72
N LEU A 33 -5.37 1.36 -8.17
CA LEU A 33 -4.01 1.77 -8.47
C LEU A 33 -3.04 1.04 -7.54
N ARG A 34 -2.06 0.34 -8.11
CA ARG A 34 -1.04 -0.40 -7.36
C ARG A 34 0.31 0.26 -7.54
N THR A 35 1.12 0.24 -6.48
CA THR A 35 2.49 0.75 -6.55
C THR A 35 3.49 -0.34 -6.22
N ALA A 36 4.62 -0.32 -6.92
CA ALA A 36 5.75 -1.20 -6.70
C ALA A 36 7.01 -0.37 -6.43
N PHE A 37 7.77 -0.78 -5.42
CA PHE A 37 9.05 -0.13 -5.11
C PHE A 37 10.11 -0.42 -6.19
N ASP A 38 10.14 -1.65 -6.69
CA ASP A 38 11.03 -2.04 -7.77
C ASP A 38 10.74 -1.24 -9.05
N SER A 39 11.77 -0.99 -9.85
CA SER A 39 11.59 -0.53 -11.24
C SER A 39 10.91 -1.63 -12.06
N ILE A 40 10.25 -1.25 -13.17
CA ILE A 40 9.52 -2.23 -14.00
C ILE A 40 10.41 -3.37 -14.50
N GLY A 41 11.69 -3.09 -14.77
CA GLY A 41 12.67 -4.10 -15.21
C GLY A 41 13.02 -5.10 -14.12
N VAL A 42 13.29 -4.63 -12.90
CA VAL A 42 13.56 -5.49 -11.73
C VAL A 42 12.30 -6.29 -11.35
N TRP A 43 11.14 -5.64 -11.41
CA TRP A 43 9.87 -6.30 -11.16
C TRP A 43 9.62 -7.41 -12.19
N LYS A 44 9.85 -7.15 -13.49
CA LYS A 44 9.66 -8.13 -14.55
C LYS A 44 10.63 -9.31 -14.45
N SER A 45 11.88 -9.10 -14.02
CA SER A 45 12.82 -10.21 -13.83
C SER A 45 12.38 -11.15 -12.70
N LYS A 46 11.73 -10.63 -11.66
CA LYS A 46 11.10 -11.41 -10.58
C LYS A 46 9.79 -12.07 -11.02
N ASN A 47 9.11 -11.50 -12.02
CA ASN A 47 7.76 -11.89 -12.47
C ASN A 47 7.74 -12.28 -13.96
N ALA A 48 8.72 -13.07 -14.43
CA ALA A 48 8.91 -13.29 -15.87
C ALA A 48 7.68 -13.88 -16.59
N GLU A 49 6.86 -14.64 -15.87
CA GLU A 49 5.67 -15.32 -16.40
C GLU A 49 4.41 -14.44 -16.42
N VAL A 50 4.44 -13.25 -15.79
CA VAL A 50 3.26 -12.38 -15.70
C VAL A 50 3.14 -11.53 -16.96
N PRO A 51 2.01 -11.60 -17.69
CA PRO A 51 1.75 -10.69 -18.80
C PRO A 51 1.63 -9.24 -18.33
N ILE A 52 2.38 -8.33 -18.96
CA ILE A 52 2.32 -6.90 -18.70
C ILE A 52 2.01 -6.13 -19.97
N SER A 53 1.15 -5.13 -19.87
CA SER A 53 0.90 -4.15 -20.94
C SER A 53 1.47 -2.80 -20.52
N PRO A 54 2.74 -2.50 -20.85
CA PRO A 54 3.41 -1.29 -20.38
C PRO A 54 2.82 -0.03 -21.01
N PHE A 55 2.78 1.05 -20.23
CA PHE A 55 2.49 2.39 -20.72
C PHE A 55 3.31 3.41 -19.93
N GLN A 56 3.61 4.56 -20.54
CA GLN A 56 4.31 5.62 -19.82
C GLN A 56 3.30 6.51 -19.10
N GLY A 57 3.45 6.60 -17.78
CA GLY A 57 2.75 7.59 -16.96
C GLY A 57 3.61 8.83 -16.78
N LYS A 58 3.08 10.00 -17.10
CA LYS A 58 3.78 11.28 -16.87
C LYS A 58 3.04 12.08 -15.81
N ALA A 59 3.66 12.27 -14.66
CA ALA A 59 3.16 13.16 -13.62
C ALA A 59 4.03 14.42 -13.56
N SER A 60 3.53 15.53 -14.11
CA SER A 60 4.25 16.81 -14.21
C SER A 60 5.59 16.67 -14.94
N SER A 61 6.71 16.65 -14.20
CA SER A 61 8.10 16.52 -14.67
C SER A 61 8.73 15.16 -14.38
N THR A 62 8.09 14.31 -13.57
CA THR A 62 8.59 12.98 -13.21
C THR A 62 7.96 11.94 -14.12
N ILE A 63 8.80 11.18 -14.82
CA ILE A 63 8.38 10.02 -15.59
C ILE A 63 8.54 8.81 -14.67
N LYS A 64 7.45 8.07 -14.48
CA LYS A 64 7.46 6.76 -13.81
C LYS A 64 6.98 5.71 -14.81
N ASP A 65 7.57 4.53 -14.73
CA ASP A 65 7.08 3.40 -15.51
C ASP A 65 5.73 2.93 -14.96
N ALA A 66 4.81 2.57 -15.85
CA ALA A 66 3.53 2.01 -15.48
C ALA A 66 3.14 0.86 -16.41
N ALA A 67 2.24 -0.01 -15.95
CA ALA A 67 1.72 -1.12 -16.75
C ALA A 67 0.33 -1.53 -16.30
N ILE A 68 -0.42 -2.15 -17.21
CA ILE A 68 -1.66 -2.86 -16.86
C ILE A 68 -1.33 -4.31 -16.60
N ILE A 69 -1.72 -4.81 -15.42
CA ILE A 69 -1.45 -6.17 -14.97
C ILE A 69 -2.72 -6.73 -14.32
N GLU A 70 -3.31 -7.73 -15.00
CA GLU A 70 -4.62 -8.33 -14.67
C GLU A 70 -5.73 -7.29 -14.49
N GLY A 71 -5.75 -6.25 -15.34
CA GLY A 71 -6.76 -5.20 -15.34
C GLY A 71 -6.52 -4.02 -14.39
N ASP A 72 -5.54 -4.11 -13.48
CA ASP A 72 -5.15 -3.01 -12.59
C ASP A 72 -3.98 -2.21 -13.17
N ALA A 73 -3.94 -0.91 -12.85
CA ALA A 73 -2.83 -0.04 -13.18
C ALA A 73 -1.75 -0.14 -12.11
N TRP A 74 -0.52 -0.41 -12.53
CA TRP A 74 0.66 -0.49 -11.68
C TRP A 74 1.61 0.65 -12.01
N VAL A 75 2.14 1.30 -10.98
CA VAL A 75 3.20 2.31 -11.11
C VAL A 75 4.44 1.82 -10.37
N PHE A 76 5.58 1.83 -11.05
CA PHE A 76 6.84 1.24 -10.57
C PHE A 76 7.82 2.31 -10.09
N GLY A 77 8.81 1.88 -9.31
CA GLY A 77 9.81 2.78 -8.74
C GLY A 77 9.21 3.76 -7.73
N ILE A 78 8.20 3.33 -6.97
CA ILE A 78 7.48 4.17 -6.00
C ILE A 78 7.98 3.88 -4.59
N ASP A 79 8.71 4.82 -4.02
CA ASP A 79 9.03 4.85 -2.61
C ASP A 79 7.84 5.43 -1.83
N ALA A 80 7.06 4.57 -1.20
CA ALA A 80 5.87 4.96 -0.44
C ALA A 80 6.17 5.85 0.78
N THR A 81 7.45 6.02 1.17
CA THR A 81 7.86 6.95 2.23
C THR A 81 8.12 8.38 1.70
N LYS A 82 8.09 8.57 0.38
CA LYS A 82 8.29 9.87 -0.27
C LYS A 82 6.97 10.42 -0.80
N PRO A 83 6.49 11.59 -0.30
CA PRO A 83 5.23 12.19 -0.75
C PRO A 83 5.15 12.39 -2.27
N GLN A 84 6.27 12.77 -2.90
CA GLN A 84 6.32 13.03 -4.34
C GLN A 84 6.13 11.77 -5.19
N ASP A 85 6.57 10.62 -4.70
CA ASP A 85 6.38 9.34 -5.39
C ASP A 85 4.91 8.89 -5.29
N VAL A 86 4.31 9.02 -4.12
CA VAL A 86 2.87 8.76 -3.91
C VAL A 86 2.02 9.72 -4.78
N PHE A 87 2.36 11.01 -4.79
CA PHE A 87 1.72 12.00 -5.65
C PHE A 87 1.80 11.61 -7.13
N ALA A 88 3.00 11.25 -7.62
CA ALA A 88 3.21 10.87 -9.00
C ALA A 88 2.39 9.63 -9.38
N ALA A 89 2.38 8.60 -8.52
CA ALA A 89 1.59 7.40 -8.74
C ALA A 89 0.09 7.74 -8.84
N VAL A 90 -0.44 8.51 -7.90
CA VAL A 90 -1.87 8.88 -7.91
C VAL A 90 -2.22 9.71 -9.14
N ARG A 91 -1.37 10.65 -9.57
CA ARG A 91 -1.57 11.41 -10.82
C ARG A 91 -1.65 10.49 -12.04
N ILE A 92 -0.75 9.52 -12.15
CA ILE A 92 -0.79 8.53 -13.25
C ILE A 92 -2.08 7.72 -13.21
N GLY A 93 -2.51 7.28 -12.02
CA GLY A 93 -3.79 6.60 -11.84
C GLY A 93 -4.99 7.47 -12.21
N MET A 94 -4.98 8.76 -11.85
CA MET A 94 -6.03 9.72 -12.23
C MET A 94 -6.17 9.82 -13.74
N ASP A 95 -5.06 9.94 -14.46
CA ASP A 95 -5.05 10.07 -15.90
C ASP A 95 -5.49 8.77 -16.59
N HIS A 96 -5.06 7.62 -16.08
CA HIS A 96 -5.43 6.31 -16.61
C HIS A 96 -6.93 6.01 -16.41
N TYR A 97 -7.44 6.16 -15.18
CA TYR A 97 -8.82 5.85 -14.83
C TYR A 97 -9.81 7.00 -15.10
N ARG A 98 -9.32 8.19 -15.47
CA ARG A 98 -10.11 9.41 -15.68
C ARG A 98 -10.96 9.77 -14.46
N THR A 99 -10.31 9.80 -13.30
CA THR A 99 -10.96 9.95 -11.99
C THR A 99 -10.28 11.03 -11.13
N LYS A 100 -10.88 11.40 -9.99
CA LYS A 100 -10.29 12.38 -9.06
C LYS A 100 -9.29 11.72 -8.12
N ALA A 101 -8.36 12.50 -7.58
CA ALA A 101 -7.40 12.04 -6.59
C ALA A 101 -8.08 11.41 -5.36
N SER A 102 -9.17 12.03 -4.87
CA SER A 102 -9.95 11.54 -3.73
C SER A 102 -10.51 10.14 -3.95
N ASP A 103 -10.81 9.77 -5.19
CA ASP A 103 -11.34 8.45 -5.51
C ASP A 103 -10.25 7.36 -5.45
N ILE A 104 -8.97 7.74 -5.57
CA ILE A 104 -7.81 6.84 -5.51
C ILE A 104 -7.23 6.79 -4.10
N ILE A 105 -6.80 7.94 -3.56
CA ILE A 105 -6.05 8.03 -2.31
C ILE A 105 -6.95 8.07 -1.07
N GLY A 106 -8.27 8.20 -1.23
CA GLY A 106 -9.21 8.22 -0.11
C GLY A 106 -9.24 6.90 0.67
N ASP A 107 -8.96 5.78 0.02
CA ASP A 107 -8.78 4.48 0.66
C ASP A 107 -7.43 3.89 0.24
N VAL A 108 -6.50 3.81 1.18
CA VAL A 108 -5.14 3.29 0.98
C VAL A 108 -4.98 1.97 1.69
N TYR A 109 -4.47 0.97 1.01
CA TYR A 109 -4.27 -0.37 1.52
C TYR A 109 -2.80 -0.74 1.53
N VAL A 110 -2.34 -1.28 2.65
CA VAL A 110 -0.98 -1.80 2.78
C VAL A 110 -1.00 -3.17 3.42
N LYS A 111 -0.17 -4.07 2.89
CA LYS A 111 0.00 -5.41 3.43
C LYS A 111 1.47 -5.62 3.72
N ASN A 112 1.79 -5.95 4.97
CA ASN A 112 3.13 -6.38 5.37
C ASN A 112 4.25 -5.42 4.93
N LEU A 113 4.12 -4.10 5.17
CA LEU A 113 5.26 -3.19 5.04
C LEU A 113 6.36 -3.67 5.98
N ASN A 114 7.52 -3.99 5.41
CA ASN A 114 8.70 -4.46 6.12
C ASN A 114 9.91 -3.69 5.62
N THR A 115 10.78 -3.29 6.53
CA THR A 115 12.09 -2.74 6.17
C THR A 115 12.92 -3.79 5.41
N GLU A 116 13.63 -3.35 4.37
CA GLU A 116 14.54 -4.21 3.62
C GLU A 116 15.71 -4.71 4.49
N ASN A 117 16.29 -5.85 4.11
CA ASN A 117 17.41 -6.49 4.86
C ASN A 117 17.09 -6.80 6.33
N GLN A 118 15.85 -7.20 6.62
CA GLN A 118 15.35 -7.55 7.96
C GLN A 118 16.27 -8.51 8.74
N GLU A 119 17.00 -9.39 8.03
CA GLU A 119 17.94 -10.36 8.60
C GLU A 119 19.15 -9.74 9.29
N LYS A 120 19.43 -8.45 9.03
CA LYS A 120 20.54 -7.70 9.65
C LYS A 120 20.16 -7.05 10.98
N PHE A 121 18.87 -7.07 11.35
CA PHE A 121 18.36 -6.38 12.53
C PHE A 121 18.13 -7.36 13.68
N SER A 122 18.39 -6.89 14.90
CA SER A 122 17.82 -7.55 16.08
C SER A 122 16.30 -7.43 16.04
N LYS A 123 15.58 -8.28 16.79
CA LYS A 123 14.12 -8.20 16.88
C LYS A 123 13.64 -6.80 17.33
N HIS A 124 14.38 -6.17 18.25
CA HIS A 124 14.04 -4.84 18.75
C HIS A 124 14.24 -3.77 17.67
N ASP A 125 15.38 -3.79 16.98
CA ASP A 125 15.68 -2.82 15.92
C ASP A 125 14.72 -2.97 14.74
N LEU A 126 14.32 -4.20 14.40
CA LEU A 126 13.34 -4.48 13.35
C LEU A 126 11.99 -3.82 13.67
N ILE A 127 11.54 -3.88 14.93
CA ILE A 127 10.31 -3.20 15.36
C ILE A 127 10.47 -1.68 15.20
N ILE A 128 11.59 -1.10 15.63
CA ILE A 128 11.85 0.34 15.50
C ILE A 128 11.83 0.77 14.03
N GLU A 129 12.52 0.06 13.16
CA GLU A 129 12.58 0.39 11.73
C GLU A 129 11.23 0.24 11.05
N ASN A 130 10.46 -0.81 11.37
CA ASN A 130 9.10 -0.94 10.86
C ASN A 130 8.19 0.19 11.36
N LYS A 131 8.30 0.63 12.63
CA LYS A 131 7.54 1.79 13.13
C LYS A 131 7.86 3.06 12.33
N LYS A 132 9.14 3.29 12.02
CA LYS A 132 9.56 4.42 11.16
C LYS A 132 8.97 4.28 9.75
N LEU A 133 8.96 3.08 9.19
CA LEU A 133 8.38 2.81 7.88
C LEU A 133 6.88 3.13 7.85
N TYR A 134 6.09 2.58 8.77
CA TYR A 134 4.64 2.84 8.83
C TYR A 134 4.32 4.32 9.07
N SER A 135 4.98 4.95 10.03
CA SER A 135 4.77 6.39 10.30
C SER A 135 5.19 7.27 9.11
N GLY A 136 6.29 6.92 8.43
CA GLY A 136 6.77 7.61 7.23
C GLY A 136 5.81 7.49 6.05
N VAL A 137 5.26 6.29 5.81
CA VAL A 137 4.26 6.06 4.75
C VAL A 137 2.98 6.84 5.02
N CYS A 138 2.45 6.83 6.25
CA CYS A 138 1.26 7.64 6.60
C CYS A 138 1.48 9.13 6.35
N LYS A 139 2.63 9.67 6.77
CA LYS A 139 3.00 11.07 6.51
C LYS A 139 3.10 11.35 5.01
N ALA A 140 3.73 10.46 4.25
CA ALA A 140 3.87 10.61 2.82
C ALA A 140 2.52 10.61 2.09
N VAL A 141 1.60 9.73 2.48
CA VAL A 141 0.23 9.68 1.96
C VAL A 141 -0.53 10.97 2.27
N LEU A 142 -0.45 11.43 3.52
CA LEU A 142 -1.15 12.64 3.97
C LEU A 142 -0.64 13.89 3.24
N GLU A 143 0.68 14.04 3.09
CA GLU A 143 1.28 15.13 2.32
C GLU A 143 0.99 15.03 0.82
N ALA A 144 1.03 13.83 0.23
CA ALA A 144 0.64 13.64 -1.17
C ALA A 144 -0.82 14.05 -1.41
N ALA A 145 -1.73 13.71 -0.49
CA ALA A 145 -3.13 14.08 -0.58
C ALA A 145 -3.33 15.61 -0.52
N LYS A 146 -2.60 16.31 0.36
CA LYS A 146 -2.57 17.78 0.39
C LYS A 146 -2.09 18.38 -0.94
N LEU A 147 -1.00 17.84 -1.50
CA LEU A 147 -0.47 18.29 -2.80
C LEU A 147 -1.47 18.04 -3.95
N LEU A 148 -2.30 17.00 -3.85
CA LEU A 148 -3.37 16.70 -4.80
C LEU A 148 -4.65 17.51 -4.57
N GLY A 149 -4.69 18.34 -3.52
CA GLY A 149 -5.88 19.13 -3.15
C GLY A 149 -7.04 18.29 -2.62
N VAL A 150 -6.76 17.10 -2.08
CA VAL A 150 -7.78 16.26 -1.43
C VAL A 150 -8.13 16.85 -0.06
N GLN A 151 -9.39 16.73 0.34
CA GLN A 151 -9.91 17.19 1.62
C GLN A 151 -10.64 16.04 2.34
N GLY A 152 -10.79 16.14 3.66
CA GLY A 152 -11.56 15.19 4.46
C GLY A 152 -10.68 14.16 5.15
N VAL A 153 -11.04 12.88 5.04
CA VAL A 153 -10.39 11.77 5.73
C VAL A 153 -9.88 10.76 4.70
N ILE A 154 -8.64 10.31 4.88
CA ILE A 154 -8.09 9.14 4.22
C ILE A 154 -8.22 7.95 5.16
N ASN A 155 -8.78 6.86 4.67
CA ASN A 155 -8.80 5.58 5.37
C ASN A 155 -7.54 4.79 4.99
N PHE A 156 -6.65 4.59 5.96
CA PHE A 156 -5.42 3.86 5.78
C PHE A 156 -5.54 2.47 6.42
N TYR A 157 -5.69 1.45 5.58
CA TYR A 157 -5.91 0.07 5.98
C TYR A 157 -4.60 -0.70 6.00
N VAL A 158 -4.26 -1.28 7.16
CA VAL A 158 -3.13 -2.19 7.31
C VAL A 158 -3.65 -3.60 7.55
N ILE A 159 -3.24 -4.54 6.70
CA ILE A 159 -3.41 -5.96 6.96
C ILE A 159 -2.18 -6.48 7.69
N SER A 160 -2.35 -6.88 8.95
CA SER A 160 -1.28 -7.45 9.77
C SER A 160 -1.86 -8.43 10.79
N SER A 161 -1.09 -9.40 11.26
CA SER A 161 -1.50 -10.22 12.40
C SER A 161 -1.20 -9.50 13.71
N ASN A 162 -2.11 -9.56 14.70
CA ASN A 162 -1.84 -8.97 16.03
C ASN A 162 -0.61 -9.59 16.72
N ILE A 163 -0.21 -10.81 16.35
CA ILE A 163 0.99 -11.50 16.85
C ILE A 163 2.20 -11.34 15.93
N ASN A 164 2.17 -10.38 15.00
CA ASN A 164 3.29 -10.10 14.11
C ASN A 164 4.50 -9.65 14.93
N HIS A 165 5.50 -10.53 15.05
CA HIS A 165 6.70 -10.27 15.83
C HIS A 165 7.60 -9.17 15.22
N LYS A 166 7.37 -8.79 13.96
CA LYS A 166 8.10 -7.72 13.26
C LYS A 166 7.55 -6.34 13.60
N ILE A 167 6.26 -6.24 13.92
CA ILE A 167 5.62 -5.04 14.47
C ILE A 167 4.35 -5.46 15.25
N PRO A 168 4.44 -5.58 16.59
CA PRO A 168 3.28 -5.91 17.42
C PRO A 168 2.15 -4.90 17.26
N LYS A 169 0.92 -5.29 17.63
CA LYS A 169 -0.27 -4.44 17.47
C LYS A 169 -0.09 -3.04 18.08
N GLU A 170 0.42 -2.97 19.30
CA GLU A 170 0.59 -1.72 20.05
C GLU A 170 1.60 -0.80 19.35
N ASP A 171 2.71 -1.38 18.86
CA ASP A 171 3.74 -0.65 18.11
C ASP A 171 3.23 -0.18 16.74
N LEU A 172 2.44 -1.01 16.05
CA LEU A 172 1.77 -0.63 14.80
C LEU A 172 0.81 0.53 15.03
N HIS A 173 -0.06 0.44 16.04
CA HIS A 173 -1.01 1.50 16.37
C HIS A 173 -0.30 2.80 16.75
N ALA A 174 0.77 2.71 17.54
CA ALA A 174 1.60 3.86 17.86
C ALA A 174 2.22 4.48 16.60
N ALA A 175 2.82 3.68 15.72
CA ALA A 175 3.41 4.16 14.48
C ALA A 175 2.40 4.85 13.56
N LEU A 176 1.17 4.33 13.47
CA LEU A 176 0.10 4.94 12.66
C LEU A 176 -0.32 6.30 13.24
N LYS A 177 -0.44 6.42 14.58
CA LYS A 177 -0.70 7.69 15.27
C LYS A 177 0.45 8.69 15.09
N ASP A 178 1.70 8.25 15.25
CA ASP A 178 2.90 9.05 14.99
C ASP A 178 2.99 9.51 13.52
N GLY A 179 2.36 8.75 12.63
CA GLY A 179 2.16 9.05 11.21
C GLY A 179 1.07 10.08 10.90
N GLY A 180 0.30 10.53 11.91
CA GLY A 180 -0.76 11.52 11.78
C GLY A 180 -2.19 10.97 11.84
N ALA A 181 -2.39 9.71 12.23
CA ALA A 181 -3.74 9.16 12.39
C ALA A 181 -4.46 9.73 13.62
N GLU A 182 -5.69 10.19 13.44
CA GLU A 182 -6.57 10.67 14.51
C GLU A 182 -7.13 9.49 15.32
N THR A 183 -7.56 8.44 14.61
CA THR A 183 -8.01 7.18 15.21
C THR A 183 -7.27 6.02 14.58
N VAL A 184 -7.08 4.97 15.39
CA VAL A 184 -6.59 3.67 14.91
C VAL A 184 -7.44 2.60 15.57
N GLU A 185 -8.12 1.83 14.74
CA GLU A 185 -9.03 0.78 15.16
C GLU A 185 -8.57 -0.56 14.57
N THR A 186 -8.95 -1.64 15.23
CA THR A 186 -8.77 -3.00 14.71
C THR A 186 -10.15 -3.59 14.58
N ASP A 187 -10.46 -4.14 13.41
CA ASP A 187 -11.73 -4.82 13.25
C ASP A 187 -11.79 -6.09 14.13
N ASP A 188 -13.01 -6.51 14.45
CA ASP A 188 -13.24 -7.70 15.28
C ASP A 188 -13.12 -9.01 14.49
N VAL A 189 -13.01 -8.94 13.16
CA VAL A 189 -13.03 -10.09 12.27
C VAL A 189 -11.60 -10.58 12.01
N LYS A 190 -11.39 -11.89 12.16
CA LYS A 190 -10.10 -12.49 11.82
C LYS A 190 -10.17 -13.08 10.43
N TYR A 191 -9.42 -12.50 9.51
CA TYR A 191 -9.35 -12.98 8.13
C TYR A 191 -8.27 -14.05 8.03
N LYS A 192 -8.63 -15.23 7.50
CA LYS A 192 -7.64 -16.24 7.15
C LYS A 192 -7.16 -15.95 5.74
N MET A 193 -5.92 -15.49 5.61
CA MET A 193 -5.39 -15.08 4.32
C MET A 193 -3.92 -15.46 4.19
N TRP A 194 -3.49 -15.63 2.94
CA TRP A 194 -2.10 -15.91 2.62
C TRP A 194 -1.24 -14.70 2.95
N SER A 195 -0.27 -14.88 3.85
CA SER A 195 0.76 -13.89 4.14
C SER A 195 2.12 -14.52 3.89
N GLY A 196 2.92 -13.89 3.06
CA GLY A 196 4.24 -14.38 2.68
C GLY A 196 5.27 -13.27 2.56
N SER A 197 6.49 -13.67 2.23
CA SER A 197 7.59 -12.79 1.89
C SER A 197 7.29 -12.02 0.60
N ASN A 198 7.91 -10.85 0.44
CA ASN A 198 7.69 -9.99 -0.72
C ASN A 198 8.17 -10.62 -2.04
N ASN A 199 9.07 -11.61 -2.00
CA ASN A 199 9.53 -12.38 -3.17
C ASN A 199 8.68 -13.64 -3.45
N GLY A 200 7.65 -13.89 -2.64
CA GLY A 200 6.68 -14.95 -2.82
C GLY A 200 7.13 -16.41 -2.69
N GLU A 201 8.39 -16.63 -2.35
CA GLU A 201 8.94 -17.98 -2.16
C GLU A 201 8.47 -18.61 -0.84
N GLU A 202 8.12 -17.79 0.16
CA GLU A 202 7.70 -18.24 1.48
C GLU A 202 6.36 -17.62 1.87
N GLY A 203 5.48 -18.41 2.48
CA GLY A 203 4.25 -17.90 3.04
C GLY A 203 3.42 -18.93 3.77
N LEU A 204 2.43 -18.44 4.50
CA LEU A 204 1.48 -19.28 5.21
C LEU A 204 0.11 -18.60 5.28
N ASN A 205 -0.93 -19.43 5.32
CA ASN A 205 -2.27 -18.96 5.63
C ASN A 205 -2.37 -18.65 7.12
N ILE A 206 -2.36 -17.36 7.46
CA ILE A 206 -2.46 -16.89 8.85
C ILE A 206 -3.75 -16.14 9.09
N LYS A 207 -4.17 -16.14 10.35
CA LYS A 207 -5.19 -15.21 10.83
C LYS A 207 -4.57 -13.83 10.92
N GLN A 208 -5.03 -12.92 10.08
CA GLN A 208 -4.69 -11.51 10.10
C GLN A 208 -5.87 -10.68 10.61
N ASN A 209 -5.54 -9.48 11.05
CA ASN A 209 -6.44 -8.44 11.46
C ASN A 209 -6.40 -7.32 10.42
N LEU A 210 -7.52 -6.62 10.30
CA LEU A 210 -7.57 -5.36 9.58
C LEU A 210 -7.46 -4.22 10.58
N HIS A 211 -6.47 -3.36 10.38
CA HIS A 211 -6.30 -2.13 11.14
C HIS A 211 -6.71 -0.96 10.26
N LEU A 212 -7.57 -0.08 10.76
CA LEU A 212 -7.97 1.14 10.09
C LEU A 212 -7.40 2.34 10.85
N ALA A 213 -6.55 3.11 10.18
CA ALA A 213 -6.10 4.41 10.64
C ALA A 213 -6.83 5.52 9.87
N SER A 214 -7.47 6.44 10.58
CA SER A 214 -8.15 7.59 9.98
C SER A 214 -7.20 8.78 9.95
N LEU A 215 -6.79 9.19 8.76
CA LEU A 215 -5.86 10.30 8.52
C LEU A 215 -6.65 11.53 8.07
N LYS A 216 -6.73 12.56 8.92
CA LYS A 216 -7.44 13.80 8.61
C LYS A 216 -6.51 14.76 7.87
N ILE A 217 -6.97 15.25 6.71
CA ILE A 217 -6.24 16.22 5.88
C ILE A 217 -6.55 17.65 6.33
#